data_AF-A0A947WNI9-F1
#
_entry.id   AF-A0A947WNI9-F1
#
_cell.length_a   1.000
_cell.length_b   1.000
_cell.length_c   1.000
_cell.angle_alpha   90.00
_cell.angle_beta   90.00
_cell.angle_gamma   90.00
#
_symmetry.space_group_name_H-M   'P 1'
#
loop_
_entity.id
_entity.type
_entity.pdbx_description
1 polymer ?
#
loop_
_entity_poly.entity_id
_entity_poly.type
_entity_poly.pdbx_seq_one_letter_code
_entity_poly.pdbx_strand_id
1 'polypeptide(L)'
;MAYFHKNLTQEKWNNFSKDQQILNIASELSRAKNWIKKQDKNYTQNSLDRAFELIDLTINDNKWRNSSLKELLRLREMLGEFYIGLNKNINELIKLIKILLKFNKLTAGVIVS
;
A
#
# COMPACT_ATOMS: atom_id res chain seq x y z
N MET A 1 10.67 -11.10 -2.69
CA MET A 1 9.58 -10.61 -1.83
C MET A 1 8.83 -11.81 -1.31
N ALA A 2 8.55 -11.87 -0.01
CA ALA A 2 7.77 -12.98 0.54
C ALA A 2 6.28 -12.72 0.35
N TYR A 3 5.51 -13.75 -0.01
CA TYR A 3 4.04 -13.68 -0.07
C TYR A 3 3.48 -14.00 1.30
N PHE A 4 2.75 -13.05 1.90
CA PHE A 4 2.26 -13.17 3.26
C PHE A 4 0.77 -13.54 3.32
N HIS A 5 -0.02 -13.17 2.32
CA HIS A 5 -1.45 -13.48 2.29
C HIS A 5 -1.71 -14.84 1.64
N LYS A 6 -1.34 -15.92 2.33
CA LYS A 6 -1.38 -17.31 1.83
C LYS A 6 -2.71 -17.75 1.19
N ASN A 7 -3.84 -17.15 1.61
CA ASN A 7 -5.18 -17.51 1.14
C ASN A 7 -5.86 -16.43 0.28
N LEU A 8 -5.16 -15.32 0.00
CA LEU A 8 -5.69 -14.21 -0.79
C LEU A 8 -5.31 -14.40 -2.25
N THR A 9 -6.27 -14.84 -3.05
CA THR A 9 -6.11 -14.97 -4.49
C THR A 9 -6.49 -13.67 -5.20
N GLN A 10 -6.05 -13.52 -6.46
CA GLN A 10 -6.48 -12.40 -7.32
C GLN A 10 -8.01 -12.30 -7.41
N GLU A 11 -8.70 -13.44 -7.54
CA GLU A 11 -10.16 -13.49 -7.59
C GLU A 11 -10.81 -12.96 -6.31
N LYS A 12 -10.34 -13.41 -5.14
CA LYS A 12 -10.84 -12.90 -3.84
C LYS A 12 -10.55 -11.42 -3.70
N TRP A 13 -9.38 -10.96 -4.13
CA TRP A 13 -9.03 -9.53 -4.08
C TRP A 13 -9.93 -8.69 -4.98
N ASN A 14 -10.27 -9.21 -6.16
CA ASN A 14 -11.16 -8.54 -7.11
C ASN A 14 -12.60 -8.39 -6.61
N ASN A 15 -13.01 -9.14 -5.58
CA ASN A 15 -14.34 -8.97 -4.97
C ASN A 15 -14.43 -7.75 -4.03
N PHE A 16 -13.30 -7.18 -3.59
CA PHE A 16 -13.30 -5.94 -2.82
C PHE A 16 -13.60 -4.73 -3.71
N SER A 17 -14.33 -3.75 -3.15
CA SER A 17 -14.49 -2.44 -3.76
C SER A 17 -13.16 -1.68 -3.83
N LYS A 18 -13.07 -0.63 -4.66
CA LYS A 18 -11.85 0.18 -4.78
C LYS A 18 -11.42 0.78 -3.44
N ASP A 19 -12.37 1.30 -2.67
CA ASP A 19 -12.12 1.85 -1.33
C ASP A 19 -11.61 0.77 -0.37
N GLN A 20 -12.18 -0.43 -0.36
CA GLN A 20 -11.69 -1.55 0.45
C GLN A 20 -10.25 -1.93 0.07
N GLN A 21 -9.92 -2.00 -1.22
CA GLN A 21 -8.55 -2.30 -1.67
C GLN A 21 -7.56 -1.22 -1.20
N ILE A 22 -7.92 0.06 -1.37
CA ILE A 22 -7.13 1.22 -0.89
C ILE A 22 -6.91 1.14 0.62
N LEU A 23 -7.97 0.91 1.40
CA LEU A 23 -7.90 0.89 2.87
C LEU A 23 -7.10 -0.28 3.42
N ASN A 24 -7.13 -1.44 2.75
CA ASN A 24 -6.29 -2.58 3.10
C ASN A 24 -4.80 -2.28 2.85
N ILE A 25 -4.45 -1.68 1.69
CA ILE A 25 -3.07 -1.25 1.43
C ILE A 25 -2.64 -0.18 2.45
N ALA A 26 -3.49 0.82 2.70
CA ALA A 26 -3.20 1.89 3.67
C ALA A 26 -3.01 1.34 5.10
N SER A 27 -3.73 0.28 5.46
CA SER A 27 -3.56 -0.43 6.73
C SER A 27 -2.18 -1.07 6.84
N GLU A 28 -1.68 -1.74 5.80
CA GLU A 28 -0.32 -2.32 5.80
C GLU A 28 0.77 -1.24 5.90
N LEU A 29 0.64 -0.15 5.15
CA LEU A 29 1.57 0.98 5.24
C LEU A 29 1.52 1.67 6.61
N SER A 30 0.34 1.75 7.23
CA SER A 30 0.19 2.27 8.60
C SER A 30 0.82 1.35 9.64
N ARG A 31 0.77 0.02 9.44
CA ARG A 31 1.51 -0.94 10.26
C ARG A 31 3.01 -0.75 10.10
N ALA A 32 3.52 -0.59 8.87
CA ALA A 32 4.93 -0.30 8.63
C ALA A 32 5.38 0.97 9.37
N LYS A 33 4.61 2.06 9.28
CA LYS A 33 4.84 3.30 10.04
C LYS A 33 4.98 3.06 11.55
N ASN A 34 4.09 2.26 12.13
CA ASN A 34 4.12 1.95 13.56
C ASN A 34 5.35 1.13 13.95
N TRP A 35 5.80 0.21 13.10
CA TRP A 35 7.03 -0.55 13.33
C TRP A 35 8.29 0.28 13.15
N ILE A 36 8.29 1.26 12.23
CA ILE A 36 9.37 2.24 12.11
C ILE A 36 9.52 3.06 13.40
N LYS A 37 8.41 3.52 13.99
CA LYS A 37 8.43 4.23 15.29
C LYS A 37 9.05 3.38 16.41
N LYS A 38 8.84 2.07 16.37
CA LYS A 38 9.40 1.09 17.30
C LYS A 38 10.81 0.61 16.94
N GLN A 39 11.39 1.13 15.85
CA GLN A 39 12.68 0.74 15.30
C GLN A 39 12.78 -0.75 14.94
N ASP A 40 11.64 -1.39 14.66
CA ASP A 40 11.59 -2.81 14.30
C ASP A 40 11.68 -2.99 12.79
N LYS A 41 12.89 -3.28 12.31
CA LYS A 41 13.18 -3.39 10.88
C LYS A 41 12.48 -4.59 10.24
N ASN A 42 12.39 -5.73 10.94
CA ASN A 42 11.82 -6.96 10.40
C ASN A 42 10.31 -6.82 10.20
N TYR A 43 9.59 -6.31 11.19
CA TYR A 43 8.15 -6.10 11.05
C TYR A 43 7.82 -4.93 10.12
N THR A 44 8.68 -3.90 10.05
CA THR A 44 8.58 -2.87 9.01
C THR A 44 8.64 -3.52 7.63
N GLN A 45 9.66 -4.35 7.38
CA GLN A 45 9.86 -5.02 6.10
C GLN A 45 8.68 -5.90 5.71
N ASN A 46 8.22 -6.75 6.65
CA ASN A 46 7.06 -7.62 6.42
C ASN A 46 5.78 -6.82 6.11
N SER A 47 5.62 -5.63 6.67
CA SER A 47 4.44 -4.78 6.42
C SER A 47 4.53 -4.11 5.05
N LEU A 48 5.72 -3.72 4.61
CA LEU A 48 5.95 -3.20 3.27
C LEU A 48 5.75 -4.30 2.21
N ASP A 49 6.28 -5.50 2.42
CA ASP A 49 6.08 -6.65 1.53
C ASP A 49 4.59 -6.95 1.34
N ARG A 50 3.80 -6.93 2.42
CA ARG A 50 2.34 -7.05 2.37
C ARG A 50 1.69 -5.93 1.55
N ALA A 51 2.11 -4.68 1.76
CA ALA A 51 1.58 -3.55 0.99
C ALA A 51 1.85 -3.71 -0.51
N PHE A 52 3.06 -4.16 -0.90
CA PHE A 52 3.39 -4.46 -2.29
C PHE A 52 2.54 -5.59 -2.86
N GLU A 53 2.35 -6.68 -2.11
CA GLU A 53 1.47 -7.79 -2.53
C GLU A 53 0.07 -7.28 -2.86
N LEU A 54 -0.51 -6.43 -1.99
CA LEU A 54 -1.84 -5.86 -2.22
C LEU A 54 -1.88 -4.85 -3.39
N ILE A 55 -0.82 -4.06 -3.57
CA ILE A 55 -0.69 -3.14 -4.72
C ILE A 55 -0.61 -3.95 -6.02
N ASP A 56 0.16 -5.03 -6.05
CA ASP A 56 0.32 -5.89 -7.23
C ASP A 56 -1.00 -6.58 -7.60
N LEU A 57 -1.75 -7.07 -6.61
CA LEU A 57 -3.12 -7.56 -6.83
C LEU A 57 -4.04 -6.46 -7.37
N THR A 58 -3.89 -5.22 -6.88
CA THR A 58 -4.71 -4.07 -7.33
C THR A 58 -4.38 -3.64 -8.76
N ILE A 59 -3.11 -3.68 -9.16
CA ILE A 59 -2.64 -3.40 -10.52
C ILE A 59 -3.24 -4.37 -11.53
N ASN A 60 -3.36 -5.65 -11.14
CA ASN A 60 -3.91 -6.71 -11.98
C ASN A 60 -5.44 -6.73 -12.05
N ASP A 61 -6.12 -5.89 -11.26
CA ASP A 61 -7.57 -5.80 -11.23
C ASP A 61 -8.10 -4.87 -12.33
N ASN A 62 -8.97 -5.40 -13.18
CA ASN A 62 -9.55 -4.69 -14.33
C ASN A 62 -10.24 -3.37 -13.94
N LYS A 63 -10.76 -3.23 -12.72
CA LYS A 63 -11.39 -1.98 -12.27
C LYS A 63 -10.41 -0.80 -12.22
N TRP A 64 -9.10 -1.04 -12.21
CA TRP A 64 -8.05 -0.01 -12.15
C TRP A 64 -7.43 0.35 -13.50
N ARG A 65 -7.70 -0.42 -14.58
CA ARG A 65 -7.05 -0.29 -15.91
C ARG A 65 -7.25 1.04 -16.64
N ASN A 66 -8.10 1.92 -16.14
CA ASN A 66 -8.29 3.26 -16.70
C ASN A 66 -7.20 4.23 -16.21
N SER A 67 -7.51 5.52 -16.15
CA SER A 67 -6.59 6.59 -15.77
C SER A 67 -5.90 6.40 -14.41
N SER A 68 -6.42 5.53 -13.53
CA SER A 68 -5.82 5.25 -12.22
C SER A 68 -4.63 4.29 -12.25
N LEU A 69 -4.48 3.43 -13.27
CA LEU A 69 -3.42 2.42 -13.32
C LEU A 69 -2.03 3.07 -13.35
N LYS A 70 -1.87 4.12 -14.15
CA LYS A 70 -0.60 4.84 -14.29
C LYS A 70 -0.13 5.44 -12.97
N GLU A 71 -1.05 6.06 -12.23
CA GLU A 71 -0.72 6.65 -10.93
C GLU A 71 -0.47 5.57 -9.88
N LEU A 72 -1.16 4.43 -9.94
CA LEU A 72 -0.92 3.31 -9.03
C LEU A 72 0.48 2.69 -9.25
N LEU A 73 0.92 2.58 -10.50
CA LEU A 73 2.28 2.15 -10.84
C LEU A 73 3.32 3.13 -10.30
N ARG A 74 3.11 4.45 -10.43
CA ARG A 74 4.00 5.45 -9.84
C ARG A 74 4.04 5.39 -8.32
N LEU A 75 2.89 5.19 -7.66
CA LEU A 75 2.85 4.98 -6.21
C LEU A 75 3.70 3.77 -5.80
N ARG A 76 3.61 2.68 -6.58
CA ARG A 76 4.42 1.47 -6.37
C ARG A 76 5.91 1.76 -6.54
N GLU A 77 6.31 2.52 -7.55
CA GLU A 77 7.71 2.94 -7.78
C GLU A 77 8.23 3.79 -6.61
N MET A 78 7.48 4.80 -6.17
CA MET A 78 7.85 5.63 -5.02
C MET A 78 7.93 4.82 -3.72
N LEU A 79 7.04 3.84 -3.54
CA LEU A 79 7.15 2.89 -2.43
C LEU A 79 8.42 2.04 -2.55
N GLY A 80 8.84 1.71 -3.78
CA GLY A 80 10.10 1.01 -4.07
C GLY A 80 11.32 1.80 -3.65
N GLU A 81 11.36 3.09 -3.96
CA GLU A 81 12.41 4.01 -3.49
C GLU A 81 12.45 4.07 -1.96
N PHE A 82 11.29 4.22 -1.32
CA PHE A 82 11.18 4.16 0.14
C PHE A 82 11.67 2.82 0.71
N TYR A 83 11.35 1.72 0.04
CA TYR A 83 11.70 0.36 0.43
C TYR A 83 13.22 0.12 0.41
N ILE A 84 13.94 0.60 -0.60
CA ILE A 84 15.40 0.40 -0.68
C ILE A 84 16.20 1.43 0.13
N GLY A 85 15.58 2.58 0.47
CA GLY A 85 16.23 3.64 1.24
C GLY A 85 16.76 3.16 2.60
N LEU A 86 17.98 3.57 2.96
CA LEU A 86 18.64 3.16 4.21
C LEU A 86 17.89 3.64 5.46
N ASN A 87 17.33 4.85 5.40
CA ASN A 87 16.59 5.47 6.50
C ASN A 87 15.11 5.54 6.17
N LYS A 88 14.27 4.93 7.01
CA LYS A 88 12.81 4.95 6.83
C LYS A 88 12.22 6.23 7.40
N ASN A 89 12.03 7.23 6.55
CA ASN A 89 11.41 8.49 6.94
C ASN A 89 9.88 8.36 7.05
N ILE A 90 9.35 8.45 8.27
CA ILE A 90 7.91 8.34 8.53
C ILE A 90 7.10 9.37 7.73
N ASN A 91 7.62 10.57 7.52
CA ASN A 91 6.89 11.62 6.80
C ASN A 91 6.76 11.30 5.30
N GLU A 92 7.75 10.66 4.71
CA GLU A 92 7.67 10.17 3.33
C GLU A 92 6.62 9.06 3.21
N LEU A 93 6.62 8.10 4.13
CA LEU A 93 5.61 7.05 4.16
C LEU A 93 4.19 7.61 4.35
N ILE A 94 4.01 8.60 5.22
CA ILE A 94 2.72 9.30 5.41
C ILE A 94 2.28 9.98 4.11
N LYS A 95 3.20 10.60 3.35
CA LYS A 95 2.88 11.20 2.04
C LYS A 95 2.37 10.14 1.07
N LEU A 96 3.01 8.97 1.00
CA LEU A 96 2.56 7.85 0.16
C LEU A 96 1.15 7.38 0.54
N ILE A 97 0.86 7.22 1.84
CA ILE A 97 -0.48 6.84 2.31
C ILE A 97 -1.51 7.91 1.91
N LYS A 98 -1.20 9.20 2.07
CA LYS A 98 -2.10 10.29 1.66
C LYS A 98 -2.36 10.31 0.16
N ILE A 99 -1.35 10.02 -0.66
CA ILE A 99 -1.52 9.91 -2.12
C ILE A 99 -2.44 8.73 -2.45
N LEU A 100 -2.19 7.55 -1.87
CA LEU A 100 -3.01 6.35 -2.03
C LEU A 100 -4.49 6.60 -1.67
N LEU A 101 -4.76 7.28 -0.55
CA LEU A 101 -6.13 7.56 -0.12
C LEU A 101 -6.89 8.49 -1.08
N LYS A 102 -6.20 9.31 -1.87
CA LYS A 102 -6.82 10.23 -2.84
C LYS A 102 -7.30 9.55 -4.12
N PHE A 103 -7.00 8.26 -4.34
CA PHE A 103 -7.50 7.52 -5.50
C PHE A 103 -9.02 7.28 -5.48
N ASN A 104 -9.67 7.45 -4.33
CA ASN A 104 -11.12 7.31 -4.19
C ASN A 104 -11.68 8.38 -3.26
N LYS A 105 -12.83 8.98 -3.63
CA LYS A 105 -13.48 10.04 -2.86
C LYS A 105 -13.87 9.58 -1.45
N LEU A 106 -14.28 8.32 -1.28
CA LEU A 106 -14.67 7.75 0.01
C LEU A 106 -13.48 7.61 0.95
N THR A 107 -12.28 7.36 0.42
CA THR A 107 -11.06 7.19 1.22
C THR A 107 -10.29 8.49 1.43
N ALA A 108 -10.52 9.52 0.59
CA ALA A 108 -9.77 10.78 0.62
C ALA A 108 -9.91 11.55 1.95
N GLY A 109 -10.99 11.34 2.69
CA GLY A 109 -11.23 11.95 4.01
C GLY A 109 -10.59 11.22 5.20
N VAL A 110 -9.95 10.07 4.97
CA VAL A 110 -9.34 9.30 6.06
C VAL A 110 -8.10 10.02 6.61
N ILE A 111 -8.09 10.26 7.91
CA ILE A 111 -7.00 10.95 8.61
C ILE A 111 -5.86 9.96 8.87
N VAL A 112 -4.63 10.35 8.48
CA VAL A 112 -3.41 9.61 8.74
C VAL A 112 -2.55 10.42 9.71
N SER A 113 -2.46 9.96 10.97
CA SER A 113 -1.69 10.57 12.07
C SER A 113 -0.30 9.97 12.27
#